data_AF-A0A2G2Y4M3-F1
#
_entry.id   AF-A0A2G2Y4M3-F1
#
_cell.length_a   1.000
_cell.length_b   1.000
_cell.length_c   1.000
_cell.angle_alpha   90.00
_cell.angle_beta   90.00
_cell.angle_gamma   90.00
#
_symmetry.space_group_name_H-M   'P 1'
#
loop_
_entity.id
_entity.type
_entity.pdbx_description
1 polymer ?
#
loop_
_entity_poly.entity_id
_entity_poly.type
_entity_poly.pdbx_seq_one_letter_code
_entity_poly.pdbx_strand_id
1 'polypeptide(L)' 'MSLSHQRENDEICSDPLTCMQKSLEPLKEINTPRGLLSLEEIAEVGRNHDSGFVWLK' A
#
# COMPACT_ATOMS: atom_id res chain seq x y z
N MET A 1 11.49 -15.06 7.33
CA MET A 1 11.04 -14.68 5.97
C MET A 1 11.47 -13.23 5.76
N SER A 2 12.34 -12.96 4.78
CA SER A 2 12.83 -11.61 4.52
C SER A 2 11.82 -10.83 3.66
N LEU A 3 11.58 -9.56 3.99
CA LEU A 3 10.66 -8.64 3.32
C LEU A 3 10.84 -8.57 1.79
N SER A 4 12.03 -8.94 1.30
CA SER A 4 12.40 -8.97 -0.12
C SER A 4 11.55 -9.92 -0.96
N HIS A 5 11.09 -11.06 -0.40
CA HIS A 5 10.33 -12.07 -1.16
C HIS A 5 8.88 -11.67 -1.42
N GLN A 6 8.31 -10.76 -0.62
CA GLN A 6 6.92 -10.35 -0.77
C GLN A 6 6.73 -9.39 -1.96
N ARG A 7 7.82 -8.72 -2.38
CA ARG A 7 7.85 -7.71 -3.46
C ARG A 7 7.84 -8.25 -4.87
N GLU A 8 8.09 -9.54 -5.06
CA GLU A 8 8.20 -10.14 -6.39
C GLU A 8 6.84 -10.28 -7.10
N ASN A 9 5.74 -10.26 -6.34
CA ASN A 9 4.36 -10.32 -6.85
C ASN A 9 3.52 -9.11 -6.46
N ASP A 10 4.15 -8.07 -5.89
CA ASP A 10 3.45 -6.85 -5.53
C ASP A 10 3.03 -6.08 -6.79
N GLU A 11 1.77 -5.69 -6.86
CA GLU A 11 1.36 -4.65 -7.78
C GLU A 11 1.91 -3.32 -7.23
N ILE A 12 2.92 -2.78 -7.91
CA ILE A 12 3.56 -1.53 -7.52
C ILE A 12 2.91 -0.39 -8.28
N CYS A 13 2.45 0.60 -7.53
CA CYS A 13 2.03 1.88 -8.06
C CYS A 13 3.04 2.95 -7.65
N SER A 14 3.43 3.80 -8.60
CA SER A 14 4.29 4.97 -8.35
C SER A 14 3.65 6.28 -8.80
N ASP A 15 2.44 6.22 -9.36
CA ASP A 15 1.68 7.42 -9.70
C ASP A 15 0.98 7.93 -8.44
N PRO A 16 1.20 9.18 -7.99
CA PRO A 16 0.75 9.65 -6.68
C PRO A 16 -0.78 9.64 -6.51
N LEU A 17 -1.53 9.96 -7.57
CA LEU A 17 -3.00 9.90 -7.56
C LEU A 17 -3.49 8.46 -7.41
N THR A 18 -2.89 7.55 -8.17
CA THR A 18 -3.26 6.13 -8.16
C THR A 18 -2.80 5.43 -6.88
N CYS A 19 -1.63 5.79 -6.33
CA CYS A 19 -1.09 5.31 -5.06
C CYS A 19 -2.01 5.66 -3.90
N MET A 20 -2.45 6.92 -3.83
CA MET A 20 -3.41 7.37 -2.83
C MET A 20 -4.68 6.51 -2.87
N GLN A 21 -5.27 6.33 -4.06
CA GLN A 21 -6.51 5.59 -4.20
C GLN A 21 -6.35 4.12 -3.82
N LYS A 22 -5.28 3.45 -4.28
CA LYS A 22 -5.01 2.04 -3.97
C LYS A 22 -4.63 1.81 -2.50
N SER A 23 -4.05 2.80 -1.83
CA SER A 23 -3.76 2.73 -0.39
C SER A 23 -5.03 2.83 0.46
N LEU A 24 -6.06 3.55 -0.01
CA LEU A 24 -7.29 3.75 0.76
C LEU A 24 -8.12 2.47 0.91
N GLU A 25 -8.11 1.59 -0.09
CA GLU A 25 -8.86 0.33 -0.05
C GLU A 25 -8.46 -0.58 1.14
N PRO A 26 -7.18 -0.99 1.28
CA PRO A 26 -6.76 -1.83 2.41
C PRO A 26 -6.86 -1.11 3.75
N LEU A 27 -6.64 0.22 3.79
CA LEU A 27 -6.81 1.00 5.02
C LEU A 27 -8.26 1.03 5.50
N LYS A 28 -9.23 1.04 4.58
CA LYS A 28 -10.65 0.91 4.94
C LYS A 28 -10.98 -0.49 5.42
N GLU A 29 -10.41 -1.52 4.81
CA GLU A 29 -10.64 -2.92 5.19
C GLU A 29 -10.22 -3.20 6.64
N ILE A 30 -9.07 -2.66 7.06
CA ILE A 30 -8.58 -2.80 8.44
C ILE A 30 -9.12 -1.73 9.40
N ASN A 31 -10.08 -0.91 8.95
CA ASN A 31 -10.67 0.19 9.72
C ASN A 31 -9.63 1.17 10.29
N THR A 32 -8.61 1.51 9.49
CA THR A 32 -7.59 2.47 9.89
C THR A 32 -8.23 3.83 10.21
N PRO A 33 -7.93 4.43 11.37
CA PRO A 33 -8.41 5.76 11.67
C PRO A 33 -7.88 6.78 10.66
N ARG A 34 -8.78 7.65 10.19
CA ARG A 34 -8.43 8.73 9.28
C ARG A 34 -7.41 9.66 9.95
N GLY A 35 -6.37 10.04 9.22
CA GLY A 35 -5.30 10.91 9.72
C GLY A 35 -4.15 10.18 10.41
N LEU A 36 -4.17 8.85 10.50
CA LEU A 36 -3.02 8.09 11.01
C LEU A 36 -1.86 8.05 10.01
N LEU A 37 -2.15 8.14 8.72
CA LEU A 37 -1.18 8.06 7.63
C LEU A 37 -1.34 9.25 6.68
N SER A 38 -0.24 9.94 6.41
CA SER A 38 -0.16 11.01 5.40
C SER A 38 -0.14 10.40 4.00
N LEU A 39 -1.31 10.19 3.41
CA LEU A 39 -1.41 9.63 2.05
C LEU A 39 -0.76 10.51 0.98
N GLU A 40 -0.61 11.81 1.27
CA GLU A 40 -0.03 12.84 0.40
C GLU A 40 1.49 12.75 0.26
N GLU A 41 2.16 12.09 1.20
CA GLU A 41 3.61 11.89 1.17
C GLU A 41 4.02 10.53 0.57
N ILE A 42 3.03 9.70 0.21
CA ILE A 42 3.28 8.36 -0.34
C ILE A 42 3.74 8.48 -1.78
N ALA A 43 4.99 8.09 -2.03
CA ALA A 43 5.59 8.07 -3.36
C ALA A 43 5.35 6.74 -4.07
N GLU A 44 5.27 5.64 -3.30
CA GLU A 44 5.12 4.29 -3.87
C GLU A 44 4.31 3.38 -2.95
N VAL A 45 3.46 2.56 -3.56
CA VAL A 45 2.59 1.60 -2.87
C VAL A 45 2.79 0.25 -3.52
N GLY A 46 3.11 -0.76 -2.72
CA GLY A 46 3.08 -2.16 -3.16
C GLY A 46 1.98 -2.91 -2.43
N ARG A 47 1.18 -3.66 -3.19
CA ARG A 47 0.15 -4.55 -2.66
C ARG A 47 0.30 -5.95 -3.22
N ASN A 48 0.37 -6.91 -2.30
CA ASN A 48 0.36 -8.32 -2.62
C ASN A 48 -1.06 -8.83 -2.46
N HIS A 49 -1.75 -9.06 -3.57
CA HIS A 49 -3.14 -9.54 -3.55
C HIS A 49 -3.28 -10.97 -3.02
N ASP A 50 -2.23 -11.78 -3.10
CA ASP A 50 -2.23 -13.18 -2.64
C ASP A 50 -2.11 -13.26 -1.11
N SER A 51 -1.19 -12.47 -0.53
CA SER A 51 -0.97 -12.45 0.93
C SER A 51 -1.75 -11.37 1.68
N GLY A 52 -2.38 -10.43 0.97
CA GLY A 52 -2.99 -9.24 1.57
C GLY A 52 -1.99 -8.24 2.17
N PHE A 53 -0.69 -8.42 1.90
CA PHE A 53 0.37 -7.55 2.42
C PHE A 53 0.39 -6.23 1.66
N VAL A 54 0.50 -5.12 2.38
CA VAL A 54 0.58 -3.78 1.80
C VAL A 54 1.76 -3.05 2.43
N TRP A 55 2.57 -2.40 1.60
CA TRP A 55 3.62 -1.51 2.07
C TRP A 55 3.56 -0.18 1.34
N LEU A 56 3.98 0.86 2.06
CA LEU A 56 3.96 2.24 1.62
C LEU A 56 5.40 2.76 1.73
N LYS A 57 5.82 3.58 0.78
CA LYS A 57 7.14 4.21 0.75
C LYS A 57 7.03 5.70 0.41
#